data_AF-A0A4Q3J8B5-F1
#
_entry.id   AF-A0A4Q3J8B5-F1
#
_cell.length_a   1.000
_cell.length_b   1.000
_cell.length_c   1.000
_cell.angle_alpha   90.00
_cell.angle_beta   90.00
_cell.angle_gamma   90.00
#
_symmetry.space_group_name_H-M   'P 1'
#
loop_
_entity.id
_entity.type
_entity.pdbx_description
1 polymer ?
#
loop_
_entity_poly.entity_id
_entity_poly.type
_entity_poly.pdbx_seq_one_letter_code
_entity_poly.pdbx_strand_id
1 'polypeptide(L)'
;MQVAIDMGTATGGNAATLDLEELLATRLLVQGNSGSGKSHLLRRLLEQSAPWVQQCIIDPEGDFVTLADKFGHVVVDAERSETELTRIAGRIRQHRVSVVLNLEGLDVEQQMRCAAAFLGGLFDA
;
A
#
# COMPACT_ATOMS: atom_id res chain seq x y z
N MET A 1 10.61 -19.71 0.40
CA MET A 1 10.64 -19.67 1.87
C MET A 1 9.27 -19.17 2.25
N GLN A 2 8.33 -20.05 2.57
CA GLN A 2 6.95 -19.62 2.78
C GLN A 2 6.85 -18.70 4.00
N VAL A 3 6.54 -17.43 3.75
CA VAL A 3 6.23 -16.45 4.78
C VAL A 3 4.73 -16.45 4.97
N ALA A 4 4.28 -16.92 6.14
CA ALA A 4 2.89 -16.88 6.54
C ALA A 4 2.61 -15.58 7.28
N ILE A 5 1.73 -14.74 6.74
CA ILE A 5 1.27 -13.52 7.36
C ILE A 5 0.18 -13.87 8.38
N ASP A 6 0.38 -13.49 9.65
CA ASP A 6 -0.64 -13.65 10.68
C ASP A 6 -1.76 -12.61 10.54
N MET A 7 -2.96 -13.09 10.20
CA MET A 7 -4.17 -12.29 10.00
C MET A 7 -5.10 -12.30 11.21
N GLY A 8 -4.82 -13.11 12.24
CA GLY A 8 -5.63 -13.23 13.45
C GLY A 8 -6.01 -14.66 13.77
N THR A 9 -7.25 -14.87 14.22
CA THR A 9 -7.71 -16.17 14.71
C THR A 9 -8.90 -16.66 13.89
N ALA A 10 -8.82 -17.88 13.35
CA ALA A 10 -9.90 -18.54 12.64
C ALA A 10 -10.95 -19.10 13.60
N THR A 11 -12.10 -19.54 13.06
CA THR A 11 -13.28 -20.03 13.81
C THR A 11 -13.06 -21.29 14.67
N GLY A 12 -11.84 -21.81 14.76
CA GLY A 12 -11.45 -22.93 15.62
C GLY A 12 -10.34 -22.59 16.62
N GLY A 13 -9.99 -21.31 16.81
CA GLY A 13 -8.90 -20.88 17.70
C GLY A 13 -7.50 -20.96 17.09
N ASN A 14 -7.37 -21.58 15.92
CA ASN A 14 -6.11 -21.63 15.17
C ASN A 14 -5.78 -20.26 14.57
N ALA A 15 -4.49 -20.01 14.34
CA ALA A 15 -4.04 -18.81 13.61
C ALA A 15 -4.63 -18.79 12.19
N ALA A 16 -5.27 -17.69 11.83
CA ALA A 16 -5.63 -17.38 10.46
C ALA A 16 -4.39 -16.79 9.78
N THR A 17 -3.85 -17.49 8.77
CA THR A 17 -2.65 -17.06 8.06
C THR A 17 -2.91 -16.87 6.58
N LEU A 18 -2.09 -16.03 5.95
CA LEU A 18 -2.12 -15.77 4.50
C LEU A 18 -0.72 -16.01 3.94
N ASP A 19 -0.62 -16.81 2.87
CA ASP A 19 0.66 -17.11 2.22
C ASP A 19 1.11 -15.90 1.37
N LEU A 20 2.23 -15.28 1.76
CA LEU A 20 2.75 -14.10 1.07
C LEU A 20 3.21 -14.43 -0.35
N GLU A 21 3.79 -15.61 -0.60
CA GLU A 21 4.26 -15.99 -1.94
C GLU A 21 3.06 -16.15 -2.89
N GLU A 22 1.98 -16.77 -2.41
CA GLU A 22 0.73 -16.88 -3.16
C GLU A 22 0.11 -15.51 -3.43
N LEU A 23 0.10 -14.61 -2.44
CA LEU A 23 -0.42 -13.25 -2.62
C LEU A 23 0.35 -12.47 -3.68
N LEU A 24 1.68 -12.58 -3.71
CA LEU A 24 2.52 -11.92 -4.71
C LEU A 24 2.33 -12.49 -6.12
N ALA A 25 1.94 -13.76 -6.23
CA ALA A 25 1.65 -14.41 -7.50
C ALA A 25 0.21 -14.17 -8.00
N THR A 26 -0.67 -13.64 -7.14
CA THR A 26 -2.11 -13.52 -7.41
C THR A 26 -2.63 -12.11 -7.10
N ARG A 27 -3.95 -11.99 -6.88
CA ARG A 27 -4.62 -10.74 -6.53
C ARG A 27 -5.60 -11.01 -5.39
N LEU A 28 -5.61 -10.14 -4.40
CA LEU A 28 -6.55 -10.17 -3.29
C LEU A 28 -7.62 -9.08 -3.49
N LEU A 29 -8.89 -9.46 -3.43
CA LEU A 29 -10.01 -8.53 -3.33
C LEU A 29 -10.52 -8.53 -1.88
N VAL A 30 -10.47 -7.37 -1.23
CA VAL A 30 -11.08 -7.16 0.10
C VAL A 30 -12.31 -6.28 -0.08
N GLN A 31 -13.48 -6.82 0.26
CA GLN A 31 -14.75 -6.11 0.16
C GLN A 31 -15.46 -6.12 1.52
N GLY A 32 -16.00 -4.96 1.89
CA GLY A 32 -16.80 -4.80 3.09
C GLY A 32 -17.36 -3.39 3.17
N ASN A 33 -18.51 -3.24 3.83
CA ASN A 33 -19.13 -1.94 4.08
C ASN A 33 -18.25 -1.09 4.99
N SER A 34 -18.50 0.22 5.04
CA SER A 34 -17.83 1.09 6.02
C SER A 34 -18.03 0.54 7.45
N GLY A 35 -16.96 0.57 8.26
CA GLY A 35 -16.96 -0.01 9.61
C GLY A 35 -16.78 -1.53 9.70
N SER A 36 -16.70 -2.26 8.59
CA SER A 36 -16.51 -3.73 8.59
C SER A 36 -15.10 -4.19 8.99
N GLY A 37 -14.16 -3.26 9.22
CA GLY A 37 -12.77 -3.58 9.55
C GLY A 37 -11.86 -3.76 8.33
N LYS A 38 -12.26 -3.34 7.13
CA LYS A 38 -11.45 -3.41 5.89
C LYS A 38 -10.06 -2.76 6.06
N SER A 39 -10.00 -1.49 6.49
CA SER A 39 -8.72 -0.79 6.70
C SER A 39 -7.89 -1.44 7.80
N HIS A 40 -8.52 -2.03 8.82
CA HIS A 40 -7.83 -2.78 9.87
C HIS A 40 -7.18 -4.05 9.33
N LEU A 41 -7.90 -4.82 8.52
CA LEU A 41 -7.38 -6.03 7.86
C LEU A 41 -6.23 -5.68 6.90
N LEU A 42 -6.40 -4.65 6.06
CA LEU A 42 -5.35 -4.20 5.15
C LEU A 42 -4.13 -3.69 5.90
N ARG A 43 -4.32 -2.91 6.98
CA ARG A 43 -3.23 -2.45 7.83
C ARG A 43 -2.45 -3.63 8.40
N ARG A 44 -3.12 -4.64 8.96
CA ARG A 44 -2.43 -5.84 9.46
C ARG A 44 -1.63 -6.54 8.37
N LEU A 45 -2.21 -6.73 7.19
CA LEU A 45 -1.51 -7.31 6.04
C LEU A 45 -0.26 -6.49 5.65
N LEU A 46 -0.40 -5.17 5.55
CA LEU A 46 0.69 -4.26 5.20
C LEU A 46 1.80 -4.27 6.26
N GLU A 47 1.46 -4.16 7.54
CA GLU A 47 2.42 -4.17 8.65
C GLU A 47 3.20 -5.50 8.71
N GLN A 48 2.51 -6.63 8.56
CA GLN A 48 3.15 -7.95 8.60
C GLN A 48 3.99 -8.25 7.36
N SER A 49 3.62 -7.72 6.19
CA SER A 49 4.36 -7.93 4.94
C SER A 49 5.48 -6.92 4.70
N ALA A 50 5.51 -5.79 5.41
CA ALA A 50 6.49 -4.72 5.21
C ALA A 50 7.96 -5.13 5.30
N PRO A 51 8.39 -6.04 6.21
CA PRO A 51 9.78 -6.49 6.27
C PRO A 51 10.21 -7.36 5.09
N TRP A 52 9.26 -7.90 4.33
CA TRP A 52 9.50 -8.97 3.36
C TRP A 52 9.46 -8.46 1.92
N VAL A 53 8.65 -7.45 1.64
CA VAL A 53 8.41 -6.94 0.29
C VAL A 53 8.38 -5.42 0.24
N GLN A 54 8.85 -4.85 -0.87
CA GLN A 54 8.64 -3.44 -1.16
C GLN A 54 7.15 -3.19 -1.39
N GLN A 55 6.59 -2.17 -0.73
CA GLN A 55 5.18 -1.83 -0.83
C GLN A 55 4.99 -0.46 -1.46
N CYS A 56 4.02 -0.36 -2.37
CA CYS A 56 3.51 0.90 -2.89
C CYS A 56 2.03 0.97 -2.58
N ILE A 57 1.65 1.89 -1.69
CA ILE A 57 0.27 2.05 -1.22
C ILE A 57 -0.30 3.31 -1.86
N ILE A 58 -1.45 3.17 -2.53
CA ILE A 58 -2.22 4.27 -3.09
C ILE A 58 -3.35 4.55 -2.09
N ASP A 59 -3.27 5.69 -1.39
CA ASP A 59 -4.06 5.95 -0.19
C ASP A 59 -5.01 7.15 -0.38
N PRO A 60 -6.23 6.92 -0.93
CA PRO A 60 -7.22 7.98 -1.14
C PRO A 60 -7.82 8.53 0.16
N GLU A 61 -7.76 7.78 1.25
CA GLU A 61 -8.38 8.12 2.53
C GLU A 61 -7.36 8.58 3.60
N GLY A 62 -6.06 8.50 3.33
CA GLY A 62 -5.00 8.86 4.28
C GLY A 62 -4.83 7.86 5.43
N ASP A 63 -5.42 6.67 5.30
CA ASP A 63 -5.52 5.65 6.35
C ASP A 63 -4.17 5.03 6.74
N PHE A 64 -3.14 5.14 5.89
CA PHE A 64 -1.90 4.34 5.98
C PHE A 64 -0.62 5.16 6.14
N VAL A 65 -0.70 6.50 6.23
CA VAL A 65 0.48 7.37 6.36
C VAL A 65 1.36 7.04 7.58
N THR A 66 0.77 6.54 8.67
CA THR A 66 1.50 6.16 9.90
C THR A 66 2.36 4.90 9.76
N LEU A 67 2.31 4.19 8.61
CA LEU A 67 3.30 3.14 8.32
C LEU A 67 4.72 3.69 8.22
N ALA A 68 4.87 4.96 7.80
CA ALA A 68 6.15 5.65 7.73
C ALA A 68 6.85 5.73 9.10
N ASP A 69 6.07 5.85 10.19
CA ASP A 69 6.60 6.02 11.54
C ASP A 69 7.36 4.79 12.04
N LYS A 70 7.05 3.60 11.50
CA LYS A 70 7.54 2.32 12.04
C LYS A 70 8.19 1.40 11.02
N PHE A 71 7.78 1.47 9.76
CA PHE A 71 8.17 0.48 8.73
C PHE A 71 9.05 1.07 7.62
N GLY A 72 9.44 2.34 7.75
CA GLY A 72 10.36 3.00 6.81
C GLY A 72 9.73 3.38 5.48
N HIS A 73 8.40 3.42 5.39
CA HIS A 73 7.70 3.97 4.25
C HIS A 73 7.98 5.47 4.13
N VAL A 74 8.12 5.96 2.90
CA VAL A 74 8.13 7.39 2.60
C VAL A 74 6.70 7.81 2.27
N VAL A 75 6.23 8.90 2.89
CA VAL A 75 4.94 9.51 2.51
C VAL A 75 5.19 10.51 1.39
N VAL A 76 4.47 10.33 0.28
CA VAL A 76 4.43 11.28 -0.83
C VAL A 76 3.05 11.90 -0.86
N ASP A 77 2.99 13.18 -0.51
CA ASP A 77 1.79 13.99 -0.71
C ASP A 77 1.55 14.22 -2.21
N ALA A 78 0.35 13.89 -2.68
CA ALA A 78 -0.05 13.96 -4.08
C ALA A 78 -0.51 15.35 -4.53
N GLU A 79 -0.59 16.36 -3.66
CA GLU A 79 -0.84 17.76 -4.02
C GLU A 79 0.40 18.38 -4.69
N ARG A 80 0.72 17.87 -5.87
CA ARG A 80 1.91 18.19 -6.68
C ARG A 80 1.58 18.11 -8.16
N SER A 81 2.49 18.60 -9.00
CA SER A 81 2.34 18.39 -10.45
C SER A 81 2.58 16.92 -10.83
N GLU A 82 1.90 16.45 -11.88
CA GLU A 82 2.08 15.08 -12.41
C GLU A 82 3.55 14.79 -12.77
N THR A 83 4.26 15.78 -13.33
CA THR A 83 5.68 15.65 -13.69
C THR A 83 6.57 15.44 -12.46
N GLU A 84 6.27 16.10 -11.34
CA GLU A 84 6.99 15.87 -10.08
C GLU A 84 6.70 14.48 -9.53
N LEU A 85 5.44 14.03 -9.57
CA LEU A 85 5.05 12.70 -9.10
C LEU A 85 5.76 11.60 -9.90
N THR A 86 5.82 11.71 -11.22
CA THR A 86 6.56 10.77 -12.07
C THR A 86 8.06 10.73 -11.71
N ARG A 87 8.69 11.88 -11.46
CA ARG A 87 10.10 11.94 -11.04
C ARG A 87 10.34 11.35 -9.65
N ILE A 88 9.42 11.59 -8.70
CA ILE A 88 9.49 11.03 -7.35
C ILE A 88 9.34 9.50 -7.43
N ALA A 89 8.37 9.01 -8.19
CA ALA A 89 8.16 7.59 -8.45
C ALA A 89 9.42 6.91 -9.01
N GLY A 90 10.06 7.52 -10.01
CA GLY A 90 11.31 6.99 -10.57
C GLY A 90 12.42 6.85 -9.52
N ARG A 91 12.56 7.81 -8.60
CA ARG A 91 13.52 7.71 -7.48
C ARG A 91 13.15 6.62 -6.50
N ILE A 92 11.87 6.49 -6.14
CA ILE A 92 11.39 5.43 -5.26
C ILE A 92 11.71 4.05 -5.85
N ARG A 93 11.49 3.89 -7.16
CA ARG A 93 11.80 2.66 -7.90
C ARG A 93 13.30 2.35 -7.88
N GLN A 94 14.14 3.34 -8.16
CA GLN A 94 15.60 3.21 -8.15
C GLN A 94 16.14 2.79 -6.78
N HIS A 95 15.62 3.38 -5.70
CA HIS A 95 16.08 3.12 -4.35
C HIS A 95 15.37 1.95 -3.65
N ARG A 96 14.34 1.37 -4.29
CA ARG A 96 13.53 0.27 -3.74
C ARG A 96 12.93 0.58 -2.36
N VAL A 97 12.50 1.81 -2.15
CA VAL A 97 11.92 2.26 -0.88
C VAL A 97 10.41 2.00 -0.90
N SER A 98 9.83 1.55 0.22
CA SER A 98 8.38 1.45 0.36
C SER A 98 7.74 2.84 0.44
N VAL A 99 6.56 3.03 -0.14
CA VAL A 99 5.91 4.34 -0.25
C VAL A 99 4.42 4.27 0.06
N VAL A 100 3.92 5.33 0.68
CA VAL A 100 2.50 5.69 0.74
C VAL A 100 2.29 6.95 -0.11
N LEU A 101 1.54 6.83 -1.21
CA LEU A 101 1.05 7.98 -1.97
C LEU A 101 -0.24 8.47 -1.30
N ASN A 102 -0.15 9.54 -0.52
CA ASN A 102 -1.30 10.14 0.15
C ASN A 102 -2.07 11.03 -0.84
N LEU A 103 -3.31 10.66 -1.10
CA LEU A 103 -4.23 11.33 -2.03
C LEU A 103 -5.38 12.02 -1.28
N GLU A 104 -5.36 12.01 0.05
CA GLU A 104 -6.33 12.68 0.90
C GLU A 104 -6.43 14.17 0.53
N GLY A 105 -7.66 14.71 0.54
CA GLY A 105 -7.93 16.13 0.25
C GLY A 105 -8.04 16.47 -1.24
N LEU A 106 -7.60 15.60 -2.14
CA LEU A 106 -7.83 15.76 -3.59
C LEU A 106 -9.24 15.31 -3.99
N ASP A 107 -9.81 15.96 -5.00
CA ASP A 107 -11.02 15.45 -5.64
C ASP A 107 -10.74 14.15 -6.42
N VAL A 108 -11.80 13.39 -6.73
CA VAL A 108 -11.68 12.06 -7.36
C VAL A 108 -10.93 12.11 -8.70
N GLU A 109 -11.13 13.16 -9.49
CA GLU A 109 -10.49 13.28 -10.80
C GLU A 109 -8.99 13.53 -10.66
N GLN A 110 -8.62 14.40 -9.72
CA GLN A 110 -7.24 14.69 -9.38
C GLN A 110 -6.55 13.48 -8.72
N GLN A 111 -7.27 12.73 -7.87
CA GLN A 111 -6.75 11.47 -7.31
C GLN A 111 -6.37 10.48 -8.42
N MET A 112 -7.24 10.30 -9.41
CA MET A 112 -6.97 9.41 -10.56
C MET A 112 -5.77 9.88 -11.37
N ARG A 113 -5.66 11.19 -11.68
CA ARG A 113 -4.52 11.76 -12.41
C ARG A 113 -3.20 11.57 -11.65
N CYS A 114 -3.17 11.95 -10.37
CA CYS A 114 -1.97 11.83 -9.55
C CYS A 114 -1.53 10.37 -9.38
N ALA A 115 -2.48 9.45 -9.11
CA ALA A 115 -2.19 8.03 -9.02
C ALA A 115 -1.64 7.48 -10.35
N ALA A 116 -2.22 7.85 -11.49
CA ALA A 116 -1.76 7.43 -12.81
C ALA A 116 -0.34 7.94 -13.11
N ALA A 117 -0.07 9.23 -12.86
CA ALA A 117 1.25 9.83 -13.09
C ALA A 117 2.34 9.20 -12.21
N PHE A 118 2.01 8.89 -10.95
CA PHE A 118 2.91 8.23 -10.02
C PHE A 118 3.17 6.78 -10.41
N LEU A 119 2.13 5.99 -10.68
CA LEU A 119 2.25 4.59 -11.11
C LEU A 119 3.00 4.48 -12.44
N GLY A 120 2.73 5.36 -13.40
CA GLY A 120 3.48 5.42 -14.66
C GLY A 120 4.98 5.61 -14.42
N GLY A 121 5.36 6.56 -13.56
CA GLY A 121 6.76 6.77 -13.19
C GLY A 121 7.43 5.61 -12.45
N LEU A 122 6.67 4.71 -11.81
CA LEU A 122 7.22 3.49 -11.21
C LEU A 122 7.54 2.41 -12.26
N PHE A 123 6.77 2.36 -13.36
CA PHE A 123 6.91 1.35 -14.41
C PHE A 123 7.92 1.76 -15.49
N ASP A 124 8.05 3.06 -15.77
CA ASP A 124 8.94 3.58 -16.82
C ASP A 124 10.40 3.76 -16.37
N ALA A 125 10.70 3.52 -15.09
CA ALA A 125 12.00 3.75 -14.45
C ALA A 125 12.90 2.50 -14.35
#